data_AF-A0A133UNY0-F1
#
_entry.id   AF-A0A133UNY0-F1
#
_cell.length_a   1.000
_cell.length_b   1.000
_cell.length_c   1.000
_cell.angle_alpha   90.00
_cell.angle_beta   90.00
_cell.angle_gamma   90.00
#
_symmetry.space_group_name_H-M   'P 1'
#
loop_
_entity.id
_entity.type
_entity.pdbx_description
1 polymer ?
#
loop_
_entity_poly.entity_id
_entity_poly.type
_entity_poly.pdbx_seq_one_letter_code
_entity_poly.pdbx_strand_id
1 'polypeptide(L)'
;MRILLIHADYVNYEVETRGKFAEEITPDRKEGSLEDPLIAFVSIEENDENSGTESGDLVEKAFREIRKVASKIKVRNVALFPFAHLSESLSSPDFAVSVLKDLEDRFKKSKFNSFRAPFGWYKEFEFRSKGHPLSILSRTVRLN
;
A
#
# COMPACT_ATOMS: atom_id res chain seq x y z
N MET A 1 9.07 -2.41 -7.57
CA MET A 1 7.81 -2.35 -6.79
C MET A 1 6.61 -2.41 -7.73
N ARG A 2 5.62 -3.25 -7.41
CA ARG A 2 4.33 -3.34 -8.12
C ARG A 2 3.20 -2.75 -7.28
N ILE A 3 2.31 -2.01 -7.93
CA ILE A 3 1.17 -1.38 -7.27
C ILE A 3 -0.08 -1.61 -8.12
N LEU A 4 -1.15 -2.13 -7.49
CA LEU A 4 -2.50 -2.14 -8.02
C LEU A 4 -3.33 -1.11 -7.25
N LEU A 5 -3.91 -0.17 -7.98
CA LEU A 5 -4.71 0.94 -7.47
C LEU A 5 -6.16 0.69 -7.76
N ILE A 6 -7.00 0.74 -6.72
CA ILE A 6 -8.45 0.58 -6.83
C ILE A 6 -9.14 1.76 -6.13
N HIS A 7 -9.92 2.54 -6.88
CA HIS A 7 -10.84 3.52 -6.31
C HIS A 7 -12.13 2.79 -5.91
N ALA A 8 -12.47 2.85 -4.63
CA ALA A 8 -13.60 2.14 -4.05
C ALA A 8 -14.55 3.10 -3.31
N ASP A 9 -15.77 2.63 -3.06
CA ASP A 9 -16.70 3.33 -2.17
C ASP A 9 -16.26 3.22 -0.71
N TYR A 10 -15.74 2.06 -0.32
CA TYR A 10 -15.19 1.80 1.00
C TYR A 10 -14.14 0.69 0.91
N VAL A 11 -13.33 0.55 1.96
CA VAL A 11 -12.53 -0.64 2.25
C VAL A 11 -12.59 -0.94 3.74
N ASN A 12 -12.79 -2.22 4.09
CA ASN A 12 -12.69 -2.73 5.45
C ASN A 12 -11.68 -3.87 5.49
N TYR A 13 -10.95 -4.01 6.60
CA TYR A 13 -10.15 -5.21 6.86
C TYR A 13 -10.25 -5.63 8.32
N GLU A 14 -10.09 -6.94 8.55
CA GLU A 14 -9.91 -7.55 9.86
C GLU A 14 -8.73 -8.53 9.80
N VAL A 15 -7.91 -8.54 10.86
CA VAL A 15 -6.76 -9.41 11.00
C VAL A 15 -7.20 -10.77 11.57
N GLU A 16 -6.88 -11.83 10.83
CA GLU A 16 -7.26 -13.20 11.17
C GLU A 16 -6.12 -13.94 11.87
N THR A 17 -5.19 -14.47 11.07
CA THR A 17 -4.14 -15.39 11.53
C THR A 17 -2.77 -14.77 11.35
N ARG A 18 -1.91 -14.97 12.36
CA ARG A 18 -0.52 -14.52 12.33
C ARG A 18 0.28 -15.34 11.32
N GLY A 19 0.84 -14.68 10.31
CA GLY A 19 1.77 -15.31 9.38
C GLY A 19 3.20 -15.34 9.94
N LYS A 20 4.09 -16.06 9.23
CA LYS A 20 5.50 -16.25 9.62
C LYS A 20 6.26 -14.93 9.82
N PHE A 21 5.96 -13.92 9.01
CA PHE A 21 6.64 -12.62 8.99
C PHE A 21 5.72 -11.48 9.46
N ALA A 22 4.71 -11.80 10.26
CA ALA A 22 3.78 -10.82 10.79
C ALA A 22 4.48 -9.78 11.67
N GLU A 23 4.26 -8.50 11.36
CA GLU A 23 4.70 -7.42 12.24
C GLU A 23 3.93 -7.44 13.56
N GLU A 24 4.54 -6.93 14.63
CA GLU A 24 3.82 -6.67 15.87
C GLU A 24 2.80 -5.54 15.65
N ILE A 25 1.59 -5.75 16.18
CA ILE A 25 0.49 -4.80 16.10
C ILE A 25 -0.17 -4.60 17.45
N THR A 26 -0.64 -3.38 17.67
CA THR A 26 -1.50 -3.02 18.80
C THR A 26 -2.96 -3.40 18.49
N PRO A 27 -3.84 -3.55 19.50
CA PRO A 27 -5.23 -3.93 19.28
C PRO A 27 -5.99 -3.03 18.30
N ASP A 28 -5.70 -1.73 18.28
CA ASP A 28 -6.31 -0.72 17.39
C ASP A 28 -5.93 -0.89 15.91
N ARG A 29 -4.95 -1.74 15.59
CA ARG A 29 -4.54 -2.05 14.21
C ARG A 29 -5.11 -3.36 13.68
N LYS A 30 -5.86 -4.12 14.50
CA LYS A 30 -6.46 -5.40 14.09
C LYS A 30 -7.57 -5.22 13.06
N GLU A 31 -8.24 -4.08 13.06
CA GLU A 31 -9.28 -3.74 12.11
C GLU A 31 -9.00 -2.36 11.54
N GLY A 32 -9.56 -2.07 10.37
CA GLY A 32 -9.51 -0.73 9.79
C GLY A 32 -10.52 -0.55 8.69
N SER A 33 -11.04 0.68 8.60
CA SER A 33 -12.05 1.07 7.62
C SER A 33 -11.73 2.44 7.03
N LEU A 34 -12.06 2.65 5.76
CA LEU A 34 -11.95 3.94 5.10
C LEU A 34 -12.97 4.07 3.98
N GLU A 35 -13.75 5.15 4.03
CA GLU A 35 -14.69 5.55 2.99
C GLU A 35 -13.99 6.31 1.85
N ASP A 36 -14.53 6.20 0.64
CA ASP A 36 -14.02 6.82 -0.60
C ASP A 36 -12.49 6.70 -0.83
N PRO A 37 -11.86 5.53 -0.63
CA PRO A 37 -10.41 5.41 -0.69
C PRO A 37 -9.90 5.19 -2.12
N LEU A 38 -8.68 5.67 -2.38
CA LEU A 38 -7.77 5.00 -3.31
C LEU A 38 -7.01 3.92 -2.55
N ILE A 39 -7.39 2.66 -2.75
CA ILE A 39 -6.68 1.50 -2.21
C ILE A 39 -5.45 1.25 -3.07
N ALA A 40 -4.28 1.14 -2.44
CA ALA A 40 -3.04 0.73 -3.07
C ALA A 40 -2.61 -0.62 -2.51
N PHE A 41 -2.78 -1.67 -3.31
CA PHE A 41 -2.16 -2.98 -3.07
C PHE A 41 -0.72 -2.91 -3.56
N VAL A 42 0.25 -3.18 -2.68
CA VAL A 42 1.67 -2.94 -2.92
C VAL A 42 2.48 -4.22 -2.71
N SER A 43 3.30 -4.59 -3.69
CA SER A 43 4.38 -5.57 -3.55
C SER A 43 5.74 -4.88 -3.70
N ILE A 44 6.63 -5.12 -2.76
CA ILE A 44 8.02 -4.67 -2.79
C ILE A 44 8.86 -5.80 -3.39
N GLU A 45 9.66 -5.49 -4.41
CA GLU A 45 10.42 -6.46 -5.20
C GLU A 45 11.89 -6.49 -4.77
N GLU A 46 12.57 -7.61 -5.00
CA GLU A 46 13.99 -7.78 -4.65
C GLU A 46 14.89 -6.69 -5.26
N ASN A 47 14.60 -6.29 -6.50
CA ASN A 47 15.33 -5.23 -7.19
C ASN A 47 15.17 -3.85 -6.55
N ASP A 48 14.11 -3.64 -5.74
CA ASP A 48 13.94 -2.39 -5.00
C ASP A 48 14.97 -2.28 -3.87
N GLU A 49 15.22 -3.39 -3.18
CA GLU A 49 16.20 -3.52 -2.09
C GLU A 49 17.64 -3.46 -2.63
N ASN A 50 17.89 -4.11 -3.77
CA ASN A 50 19.22 -4.21 -4.39
C ASN A 50 19.56 -3.03 -5.33
N SER A 51 18.75 -1.98 -5.36
CA SER A 51 18.89 -0.85 -6.30
C SER A 51 20.16 -0.01 -6.10
N GLY A 52 20.85 -0.14 -4.96
CA GLY A 52 22.00 0.69 -4.61
C GLY A 52 21.65 2.15 -4.29
N THR A 53 20.35 2.48 -4.22
CA THR A 53 19.83 3.80 -3.85
C THR A 53 19.15 3.76 -2.49
N GLU A 54 19.04 4.90 -1.82
CA GLU A 54 18.35 4.97 -0.53
C GLU A 54 16.86 4.64 -0.70
N SER A 55 16.28 3.90 0.25
CA SER A 55 14.85 3.53 0.25
C SER A 55 13.92 4.76 0.14
N GLY A 56 14.39 5.94 0.57
CA GLY A 56 13.67 7.21 0.44
C GLY A 56 13.30 7.57 -1.00
N ASP A 57 14.15 7.27 -1.98
CA ASP A 57 13.86 7.55 -3.39
C ASP A 57 12.74 6.66 -3.93
N LEU A 58 12.73 5.38 -3.52
CA LEU A 58 11.66 4.44 -3.86
C LEU A 58 10.33 4.92 -3.29
N VAL A 59 10.33 5.31 -2.01
CA VAL A 59 9.16 5.82 -1.29
C VAL A 59 8.63 7.08 -1.97
N GLU A 60 9.49 8.04 -2.32
CA GLU A 60 9.06 9.28 -2.97
C GLU A 60 8.51 9.02 -4.37
N LYS A 61 9.12 8.12 -5.17
CA LYS A 61 8.59 7.74 -6.48
C LYS A 61 7.23 7.05 -6.36
N ALA A 62 7.09 6.10 -5.44
CA ALA A 62 5.83 5.40 -5.18
C ALA A 62 4.72 6.37 -4.73
N PHE A 63 5.05 7.24 -3.77
CA PHE A 63 4.16 8.31 -3.32
C PHE A 63 3.68 9.20 -4.47
N ARG A 64 4.59 9.63 -5.35
CA ARG A 64 4.24 10.47 -6.51
C ARG A 64 3.29 9.78 -7.47
N GLU A 65 3.51 8.50 -7.78
CA GLU A 65 2.66 7.74 -8.69
C GLU A 65 1.24 7.54 -8.13
N ILE A 66 1.14 7.14 -6.86
CA ILE A 66 -0.15 6.97 -6.18
C ILE A 66 -0.86 8.33 -6.04
N ARG A 67 -0.16 9.38 -5.59
CA ARG A 67 -0.71 10.74 -5.44
C ARG A 67 -1.21 11.30 -6.77
N LYS A 68 -0.52 11.03 -7.87
CA LYS A 68 -0.93 11.46 -9.21
C LYS A 68 -2.30 10.87 -9.59
N VAL A 69 -2.54 9.61 -9.26
CA VAL A 69 -3.86 8.98 -9.46
C VAL A 69 -4.89 9.59 -8.51
N ALA A 70 -4.60 9.64 -7.21
CA ALA A 70 -5.50 10.21 -6.21
C ALA A 70 -5.94 11.64 -6.57
N SER A 71 -5.02 12.46 -7.08
CA SER A 71 -5.30 13.83 -7.51
C SER A 71 -6.24 13.90 -8.73
N LYS A 72 -6.12 12.95 -9.68
CA LYS A 72 -6.99 12.89 -10.86
C LYS A 72 -8.43 12.54 -10.50
N ILE A 73 -8.61 11.64 -9.55
CA ILE A 73 -9.93 11.22 -9.05
C ILE A 73 -10.40 12.07 -7.85
N LYS A 74 -9.60 13.07 -7.43
CA LYS A 74 -9.88 14.05 -6.38
C LYS A 74 -10.13 13.45 -4.98
N VAL A 75 -9.44 12.35 -4.64
CA VAL A 75 -9.54 11.73 -3.30
C VAL A 75 -8.36 12.08 -2.41
N ARG A 76 -8.61 12.10 -1.10
CA ARG A 76 -7.61 12.31 -0.04
C ARG A 76 -7.49 11.12 0.92
N ASN A 77 -8.31 10.10 0.73
CA ASN A 77 -8.31 8.87 1.48
C ASN A 77 -7.45 7.83 0.73
N VAL A 78 -6.42 7.29 1.39
CA VAL A 78 -5.51 6.29 0.80
C VAL A 78 -5.33 5.12 1.76
N ALA A 79 -5.67 3.91 1.31
CA ALA A 79 -5.45 2.69 2.07
C ALA A 79 -4.26 1.93 1.48
N LEU A 80 -3.22 1.67 2.28
CA LEU A 80 -2.06 0.90 1.85
C LEU A 80 -2.21 -0.57 2.29
N PHE A 81 -2.27 -1.48 1.33
CA PHE A 81 -2.37 -2.91 1.56
C PHE A 81 -1.07 -3.62 1.15
N PRO A 82 -0.31 -4.18 2.09
CA PRO A 82 0.78 -5.09 1.75
C PRO A 82 0.20 -6.32 1.03
N PHE A 83 0.65 -6.56 -0.20
CA PHE A 83 0.04 -7.58 -1.06
C PHE A 83 1.12 -8.27 -1.90
N ALA A 84 1.77 -9.29 -1.35
CA ALA A 84 2.90 -9.98 -2.01
C ALA A 84 2.53 -10.61 -3.37
N HIS A 85 1.26 -10.92 -3.61
CA HIS A 85 0.79 -11.66 -4.78
C HIS A 85 0.90 -10.92 -6.13
N LEU A 86 1.32 -9.64 -6.18
CA LEU A 86 1.54 -8.94 -7.46
C LEU A 86 2.94 -9.15 -8.04
N SER A 87 3.84 -9.84 -7.33
CA SER A 87 5.20 -10.13 -7.80
C SER A 87 5.64 -11.54 -7.40
N GLU A 88 6.46 -12.14 -8.26
CA GLU A 88 7.14 -13.42 -8.00
C GLU A 88 8.55 -13.22 -7.40
N SER A 89 9.13 -12.02 -7.50
CA SER A 89 10.42 -11.65 -6.92
C SER A 89 10.17 -10.59 -5.85
N LEU A 90 10.27 -11.00 -4.59
CA LEU A 90 9.92 -10.20 -3.41
C LEU A 90 11.19 -9.78 -2.67
N SER A 91 11.19 -8.57 -2.11
CA SER A 91 12.24 -8.14 -1.20
C SER A 91 12.20 -8.92 0.12
N SER A 92 13.21 -8.70 0.97
CA SER A 92 13.16 -9.15 2.35
C SER A 92 11.95 -8.57 3.09
N PRO A 93 11.36 -9.30 4.07
CA PRO A 93 10.24 -8.80 4.87
C PRO A 93 10.56 -7.49 5.60
N ASP A 94 11.78 -7.36 6.16
CA ASP A 94 12.19 -6.18 6.91
C ASP A 94 12.26 -4.94 6.02
N PHE A 95 12.82 -5.07 4.82
CA PHE A 95 12.82 -4.01 3.81
C PHE A 95 11.41 -3.66 3.34
N ALA A 96 10.56 -4.66 3.12
CA ALA A 96 9.19 -4.40 2.71
C ALA A 96 8.41 -3.61 3.78
N VAL A 97 8.54 -3.99 5.05
CA VAL A 97 7.89 -3.31 6.17
C VAL A 97 8.39 -1.87 6.31
N SER A 98 9.70 -1.62 6.18
CA SER A 98 10.25 -0.27 6.29
C SER A 98 9.72 0.65 5.19
N VAL A 99 9.78 0.22 3.93
CA VAL A 99 9.26 0.98 2.78
C VAL A 99 7.77 1.28 2.92
N LEU A 100 6.97 0.31 3.38
CA LEU A 100 5.54 0.49 3.57
C LEU A 100 5.21 1.47 4.71
N LYS A 101 5.97 1.46 5.82
CA LYS A 101 5.85 2.43 6.92
C LYS A 101 6.23 3.83 6.47
N ASP A 102 7.36 3.97 5.78
CA ASP A 102 7.82 5.25 5.25
C ASP A 102 6.83 5.83 4.24
N LEU A 103 6.22 4.99 3.40
CA LEU A 103 5.18 5.40 2.46
C LEU A 103 3.93 5.90 3.18
N GLU A 104 3.47 5.21 4.22
CA GLU A 104 2.35 5.65 5.06
C GLU A 104 2.63 7.02 5.70
N ASP A 105 3.80 7.18 6.32
CA ASP A 105 4.21 8.44 6.93
C ASP A 105 4.32 9.56 5.91
N ARG A 106 4.80 9.25 4.70
CA ARG A 106 4.90 10.20 3.60
C ARG A 106 3.53 10.71 3.15
N PHE A 107 2.50 9.86 3.15
CA PHE A 107 1.11 10.25 2.90
C PHE A 107 0.54 11.13 4.02
N LYS A 108 0.71 10.72 5.28
CA LYS A 108 0.27 11.49 6.46
C LYS A 108 0.89 12.90 6.47
N LYS A 109 2.20 13.02 6.25
CA LYS A 109 2.92 14.30 6.11
C LYS A 109 2.38 15.19 4.99
N SER A 110 1.77 14.59 3.95
CA SER A 110 1.11 15.30 2.85
C SER A 110 -0.39 15.55 3.05
N LYS A 111 -0.88 15.42 4.29
CA LYS A 111 -2.27 15.69 4.67
C LYS A 111 -3.27 14.76 3.94
N PHE A 112 -2.85 13.55 3.59
CA PHE A 112 -3.78 12.49 3.24
C PHE A 112 -4.30 11.84 4.50
N ASN A 113 -5.56 11.44 4.49
CA ASN A 113 -6.08 10.51 5.48
C ASN A 113 -5.71 9.10 5.00
N SER A 114 -4.74 8.49 5.67
CA SER A 114 -4.21 7.20 5.23
C SER A 114 -3.98 6.24 6.37
N PHE A 115 -4.29 4.97 6.12
CA PHE A 115 -3.91 3.87 6.97
C PHE A 115 -3.10 2.83 6.17
N ARG A 116 -2.41 1.96 6.89
CA ARG A 116 -1.77 0.78 6.35
C ARG A 116 -2.23 -0.49 7.05
N ALA A 117 -2.74 -1.45 6.28
CA ALA A 117 -3.09 -2.76 6.80
C ALA A 117 -1.83 -3.49 7.32
N PRO A 118 -1.92 -4.27 8.41
CA PRO A 118 -0.77 -4.96 8.98
C PRO A 118 -0.03 -5.88 8.01
N PHE A 119 1.30 -5.80 8.02
CA PHE A 119 2.17 -6.64 7.20
C PHE A 119 2.28 -8.06 7.77
N GLY A 120 2.28 -9.07 6.88
CA GLY A 120 2.54 -10.47 7.24
C GLY A 120 1.41 -11.18 7.97
N TRP A 121 0.24 -10.54 8.11
CA TRP A 121 -0.98 -11.15 8.65
C TRP A 121 -1.90 -11.61 7.53
N TYR A 122 -2.54 -12.78 7.71
CA TYR A 122 -3.74 -13.10 6.95
C TYR A 122 -4.87 -12.18 7.40
N LYS A 123 -5.63 -11.68 6.43
CA LYS A 123 -6.67 -10.68 6.66
C LYS A 123 -7.88 -11.02 5.83
N GLU A 124 -9.06 -10.90 6.43
CA GLU A 124 -10.28 -10.67 5.67
C GLU A 124 -10.32 -9.21 5.25
N PHE A 125 -10.74 -8.93 4.02
CA PHE A 125 -10.97 -7.57 3.56
C PHE A 125 -12.04 -7.53 2.49
N GLU A 126 -12.82 -6.46 2.52
CA GLU A 126 -13.87 -6.19 1.55
C GLU A 126 -13.76 -4.76 1.03
N PHE A 127 -14.15 -4.56 -0.23
CA PHE A 127 -14.26 -3.25 -0.83
C PHE A 127 -15.24 -3.31 -2.00
N ARG A 128 -15.81 -2.16 -2.37
CA ARG A 128 -16.65 -2.03 -3.56
C ARG A 128 -16.01 -1.07 -4.55
N SER A 129 -15.44 -1.59 -5.64
CA SER A 129 -14.85 -0.74 -6.69
C SER A 129 -15.91 0.14 -7.35
N LYS A 130 -15.57 1.40 -7.64
CA LYS A 130 -16.48 2.35 -8.29
C LYS A 130 -16.74 2.10 -9.79
N GLY A 131 -15.92 1.27 -10.44
CA GLY A 131 -16.14 0.83 -11.83
C GLY A 131 -15.98 1.88 -12.95
N HIS A 132 -15.57 3.11 -12.65
CA HIS A 132 -15.31 4.12 -13.68
C HIS A 132 -13.94 3.90 -14.38
N PRO A 133 -13.64 4.51 -15.55
CA PRO A 133 -12.43 4.20 -16.32
C PRO A 133 -11.08 4.36 -15.59
N LEU A 134 -11.02 5.21 -14.56
CA LEU A 134 -9.84 5.40 -13.70
C LEU A 134 -9.89 4.63 -12.38
N SER A 135 -10.85 3.69 -12.19
CA SER A 135 -11.09 3.05 -10.90
C SER A 135 -10.16 1.89 -10.63
N ILE A 136 -9.51 1.34 -11.65
CA ILE A 136 -8.55 0.26 -11.53
C ILE A 136 -7.35 0.58 -12.43
N LEU A 137 -6.17 0.72 -11.83
CA LEU A 137 -4.93 1.07 -12.53
C LEU A 137 -3.78 0.28 -11.93
N SER A 138 -2.79 -0.11 -12.74
CA SER A 138 -1.53 -0.67 -12.22
C SER A 138 -0.37 0.31 -12.42
N ARG A 139 0.64 0.22 -11.56
CA ARG A 139 1.92 0.93 -11.67
C ARG A 139 3.07 -0.02 -11.40
N THR A 140 4.16 0.21 -12.12
CA THR A 140 5.46 -0.37 -11.81
C THR A 140 6.38 0.79 -11.48
N VAL A 141 6.94 0.77 -10.27
CA VAL A 141 7.88 1.78 -9.80
C VAL A 141 9.26 1.16 -9.84
N ARG A 142 10.20 1.84 -10.50
CA ARG A 142 11.61 1.45 -10.62
C ARG A 142 12.54 2.60 -10.26
N LEU A 143 13.61 2.25 -9.56
CA LEU A 143 14.78 3.09 -9.40
C LEU A 143 15.68 2.72 -10.57
N ASN A 144 15.65 3.55 -11.62
CA ASN A 144 16.52 3.37 -12.78
C ASN A 144 17.97 3.64 -12.38
#